data_AF-A0A7M3YQ62-F1
#
_entry.id   AF-A0A7M3YQ62-F1
#
_cell.length_a   1.000
_cell.length_b   1.000
_cell.length_c   1.000
_cell.angle_alpha   90.00
_cell.angle_beta   90.00
_cell.angle_gamma   90.00
#
_symmetry.space_group_name_H-M   'P 1'
#
loop_
_entity.id
_entity.type
_entity.pdbx_description
1 polymer ?
#
loop_
_entity_poly.entity_id
_entity_poly.type
_entity_poly.pdbx_seq_one_letter_code
_entity_poly.pdbx_strand_id
1 'polypeptide(L)'
;GCIGAEDVVLDAKIQREGHKLFIDPSNVMPHRRRRPFKPYMKQMRNYGYTRMVANKRWPEIATWSHTAIGFFPWLTALSIITLIAGAATGGATDYPWFSLDGDWTLSRLAVHGTLGLMGFYIGLSWLGAAIGTSPHRSIGTVALAPLFVFLAHWAYGQGVNKAWREIRQTGGAAGVGRQIDDRERTL
;
A
#
# COMPACT_ATOMS: atom_id res chain seq x y z
N GLY A 1 22.07 -8.56 9.19
CA GLY A 1 21.39 -7.28 8.94
C GLY A 1 19.92 -7.52 8.65
N CYS A 2 19.06 -6.53 8.90
CA CYS A 2 17.71 -6.52 8.34
C CYS A 2 17.78 -5.69 7.07
N ILE A 3 17.50 -6.30 5.91
CA ILE A 3 17.81 -5.68 4.63
C ILE A 3 16.62 -4.84 4.18
N GLY A 4 16.81 -3.55 3.91
CA GLY A 4 15.80 -2.58 3.48
C GLY A 4 14.88 -2.01 4.56
N ALA A 5 15.18 -2.28 5.84
CA ALA A 5 14.53 -1.68 7.01
C ALA A 5 15.57 -1.35 8.11
N GLU A 6 16.83 -1.13 7.70
CA GLU A 6 17.98 -0.87 8.57
C GLU A 6 17.76 0.39 9.41
N ASP A 7 17.19 1.43 8.81
CA ASP A 7 16.84 2.71 9.43
C ASP A 7 15.86 2.50 10.59
N VAL A 8 14.76 1.81 10.33
CA VAL A 8 13.72 1.49 11.32
C VAL A 8 14.27 0.65 12.46
N VAL A 9 15.12 -0.35 12.14
CA VAL A 9 15.71 -1.23 13.14
C VAL A 9 16.75 -0.49 13.99
N LEU A 10 17.50 0.43 13.39
CA LEU A 10 18.43 1.30 14.12
C LEU A 10 17.66 2.22 15.09
N ASP A 11 16.58 2.85 14.62
CA ASP A 11 15.72 3.70 15.45
C ASP A 11 15.19 2.95 16.67
N ALA A 12 14.75 1.70 16.46
CA ALA A 12 14.26 0.84 17.54
C ALA A 12 15.35 0.49 18.57
N LYS A 13 16.59 0.29 18.12
CA LYS A 13 17.73 0.02 19.01
C LYS A 13 18.10 1.24 19.84
N ILE A 14 18.18 2.42 19.20
CA ILE A 14 18.48 3.69 19.88
C ILE A 14 17.42 3.97 20.96
N GLN A 15 16.14 3.78 20.63
CA GLN A 15 15.06 3.94 21.60
C GLN A 15 15.12 2.91 22.74
N ARG A 16 15.51 1.66 22.46
CA ARG A 16 15.69 0.61 23.47
C ARG A 16 16.82 0.94 24.46
N GLU A 17 17.85 1.66 24.02
CA GLU A 17 18.92 2.16 24.89
C GLU A 17 18.49 3.37 25.73
N GLY A 18 17.22 3.80 25.64
CA GLY A 18 16.66 4.90 26.43
C GLY A 18 16.86 6.27 25.80
N HIS A 19 17.41 6.34 24.59
CA HIS A 19 17.56 7.59 23.86
C HIS A 19 16.25 8.02 23.18
N LYS A 20 16.11 9.34 22.96
CA LYS A 20 14.99 9.91 22.23
C LYS A 20 15.44 10.33 20.83
N LEU A 21 14.61 10.04 19.85
CA LEU A 21 14.78 10.53 18.49
C LEU A 21 13.97 11.82 18.33
N PHE A 22 14.57 12.83 17.72
CA PHE A 22 13.92 14.10 17.40
C PHE A 22 13.92 14.29 15.88
N ILE A 23 12.78 14.73 15.35
CA ILE A 23 12.64 15.08 13.93
C ILE A 23 12.41 16.59 13.87
N ASP A 24 13.33 17.30 13.22
CA ASP A 24 13.19 18.72 12.95
C ASP A 24 12.27 18.95 11.74
N PRO A 25 11.05 19.50 11.92
CA PRO A 25 10.12 19.72 10.83
C PRO A 25 10.57 20.85 9.88
N SER A 26 11.55 21.67 10.28
CA SER A 26 12.12 22.72 9.44
C SER A 26 13.20 22.20 8.49
N ASN A 27 13.72 20.99 8.74
CA ASN A 27 14.77 20.41 7.92
C ASN A 27 14.21 19.86 6.60
N VAL A 28 14.62 20.45 5.48
CA VAL A 28 14.21 20.03 4.13
C VAL A 28 15.35 19.30 3.44
N MET A 29 15.19 18.00 3.24
CA MET A 29 16.14 17.19 2.48
C MET A 29 15.59 16.91 1.07
N PRO A 30 16.19 17.46 0.00
CA PRO A 30 15.77 17.14 -1.35
C PRO A 30 16.04 15.66 -1.65
N HIS A 31 14.97 14.93 -1.98
CA HIS A 31 15.05 13.51 -2.29
C HIS A 31 14.70 13.24 -3.76
N ARG A 32 15.56 12.50 -4.45
CA ARG A 32 15.30 12.05 -5.82
C ARG A 32 14.30 10.91 -5.82
N ARG A 33 13.07 11.20 -6.26
CA ARG A 33 12.03 10.18 -6.43
C ARG A 33 12.39 9.19 -7.55
N ARG A 34 11.94 7.94 -7.40
CA ARG A 34 12.05 6.92 -8.44
C ARG A 34 11.18 7.29 -9.64
N ARG A 35 11.59 6.85 -10.83
CA ARG A 35 10.79 7.02 -12.05
C ARG A 35 9.45 6.30 -11.91
N PRO A 36 8.35 6.83 -12.47
CA PRO A 36 7.03 6.24 -12.39
C PRO A 36 6.93 4.77 -12.85
N PHE A 37 5.87 4.14 -12.33
CA PHE A 37 5.42 2.77 -12.53
C PHE A 37 6.40 1.71 -12.03
N LYS A 38 7.21 1.09 -12.90
CA LYS A 38 7.96 -0.13 -12.56
C LYS A 38 8.96 0.08 -11.40
N PRO A 39 9.86 1.09 -11.42
CA PRO A 39 10.81 1.28 -10.33
C PRO A 39 10.13 1.68 -9.02
N TYR A 40 9.10 2.52 -9.10
CA TYR A 40 8.28 2.91 -7.96
C TYR A 40 7.56 1.71 -7.31
N MET A 41 6.87 0.89 -8.11
CA MET A 41 6.21 -0.32 -7.61
C MET A 41 7.21 -1.32 -7.05
N LYS A 42 8.38 -1.50 -7.68
CA LYS A 42 9.45 -2.35 -7.13
C LYS A 42 9.86 -1.86 -5.74
N GLN A 43 10.07 -0.55 -5.59
CA GLN A 43 10.39 0.06 -4.30
C GLN A 43 9.29 -0.20 -3.26
N MET A 44 8.03 0.07 -3.58
CA MET A 44 6.90 -0.18 -2.66
C MET A 44 6.77 -1.65 -2.26
N ARG A 45 7.00 -2.56 -3.19
CA ARG A 45 7.02 -4.01 -2.92
C ARG A 45 8.17 -4.43 -2.01
N ASN A 46 9.35 -3.86 -2.23
CA ASN A 46 10.50 -4.10 -1.36
C ASN A 46 10.22 -3.58 0.05
N TYR A 47 9.65 -2.38 0.19
CA TYR A 47 9.23 -1.85 1.50
C TYR A 47 8.23 -2.78 2.20
N GLY A 48 7.16 -3.19 1.52
CA GLY A 48 6.17 -4.10 2.11
C GLY A 48 6.77 -5.43 2.57
N TYR A 49 7.69 -5.99 1.80
CA TYR A 49 8.38 -7.23 2.16
C TYR A 49 9.28 -7.06 3.38
N THR A 50 10.18 -6.08 3.33
CA THR A 50 11.21 -5.85 4.36
C THR A 50 10.60 -5.44 5.68
N ARG A 51 9.54 -4.62 5.66
CA ARG A 51 8.79 -4.22 6.86
C ARG A 51 8.21 -5.44 7.59
N MET A 52 7.63 -6.41 6.87
CA MET A 52 7.06 -7.61 7.51
C MET A 52 8.13 -8.53 8.08
N VAL A 53 9.25 -8.70 7.37
CA VAL A 53 10.40 -9.46 7.86
C VAL A 53 10.98 -8.80 9.12
N ALA A 54 11.14 -7.48 9.12
CA ALA A 54 11.60 -6.71 10.27
C ALA A 54 10.64 -6.88 11.45
N ASN A 55 9.33 -6.66 11.26
CA ASN A 55 8.32 -6.81 12.30
C ASN A 55 8.30 -8.21 12.92
N LYS A 56 8.58 -9.26 12.13
CA LYS A 56 8.66 -10.62 12.68
C LYS A 56 9.84 -10.80 13.64
N ARG A 57 10.95 -10.10 13.39
CA ARG A 57 12.19 -10.19 14.17
C ARG A 57 12.24 -9.20 15.33
N TRP A 58 11.58 -8.06 15.18
CA TRP A 58 11.41 -7.00 16.17
C TRP A 58 9.91 -6.69 16.30
N PRO A 59 9.15 -7.45 17.10
CA PRO A 59 7.71 -7.26 17.24
C PRO A 59 7.31 -5.87 17.74
N GLU A 60 8.20 -5.20 18.48
CA GLU A 60 7.99 -3.87 19.04
C GLU A 60 7.84 -2.76 17.98
N ILE A 61 8.37 -2.94 16.77
CA ILE A 61 8.18 -1.99 15.65
C ILE A 61 6.95 -2.32 14.79
N ALA A 62 6.20 -3.36 15.13
CA ALA A 62 5.06 -3.78 14.35
C ALA A 62 3.89 -2.80 14.48
N THR A 63 3.31 -2.43 13.35
CA THR A 63 2.09 -1.61 13.29
C THR A 63 1.05 -2.31 12.44
N TRP A 64 -0.19 -2.37 12.91
CA TRP A 64 -1.28 -3.10 12.27
C TRP A 64 -1.56 -2.64 10.84
N SER A 65 -1.39 -1.35 10.56
CA SER A 65 -1.67 -0.73 9.26
C SER A 65 -0.80 -1.33 8.14
N HIS A 66 0.48 -1.63 8.42
CA HIS A 66 1.38 -2.27 7.45
C HIS A 66 0.92 -3.69 7.10
N THR A 67 0.38 -4.43 8.07
CA THR A 67 -0.19 -5.76 7.87
C THR A 67 -1.50 -5.67 7.09
N ALA A 68 -2.35 -4.69 7.40
CA ALA A 68 -3.65 -4.49 6.75
C ALA A 68 -3.52 -4.26 5.23
N ILE A 69 -2.51 -3.52 4.78
CA ILE A 69 -2.27 -3.29 3.34
C ILE A 69 -1.97 -4.61 2.59
N GLY A 70 -1.52 -5.67 3.27
CA GLY A 70 -1.35 -7.01 2.69
C GLY A 70 -2.63 -7.59 2.08
N PHE A 71 -3.79 -7.20 2.60
CA PHE A 71 -5.10 -7.63 2.08
C PHE A 71 -5.54 -6.85 0.83
N PHE A 72 -4.94 -5.70 0.54
CA PHE A 72 -5.37 -4.82 -0.56
C PHE A 72 -5.43 -5.52 -1.93
N PRO A 73 -4.43 -6.33 -2.36
CA PRO A 73 -4.52 -7.05 -3.64
C PRO A 73 -5.68 -8.06 -3.69
N TRP A 74 -5.96 -8.73 -2.57
CA TRP A 74 -7.05 -9.71 -2.47
C TRP A 74 -8.41 -9.04 -2.46
N LEU A 75 -8.55 -7.95 -1.71
CA LEU A 75 -9.77 -7.14 -1.70
C LEU A 75 -10.03 -6.54 -3.09
N THR A 76 -9.00 -6.06 -3.78
CA THR A 76 -9.12 -5.56 -5.15
C THR A 76 -9.62 -6.65 -6.10
N ALA A 77 -9.02 -7.85 -6.06
CA ALA A 77 -9.45 -8.98 -6.88
C ALA A 77 -10.90 -9.38 -6.57
N LEU A 78 -11.25 -9.46 -5.28
CA LEU A 78 -12.61 -9.75 -4.84
C LEU A 78 -13.59 -8.68 -5.34
N SER A 79 -13.28 -7.39 -5.21
CA SER A 79 -14.12 -6.30 -5.68
C SER A 79 -14.36 -6.38 -7.20
N ILE A 80 -13.34 -6.71 -7.98
CA ILE A 80 -13.47 -6.89 -9.44
C ILE A 80 -14.40 -8.08 -9.74
N ILE A 81 -14.21 -9.22 -9.07
CA ILE A 81 -15.05 -10.41 -9.25
C ILE A 81 -16.51 -10.10 -8.86
N THR A 82 -16.72 -9.45 -7.71
CA THR A 82 -18.04 -9.05 -7.23
C THR A 82 -18.73 -8.09 -8.20
N LEU A 83 -18.02 -7.10 -8.73
CA LEU A 83 -18.55 -6.17 -9.73
C LEU A 83 -18.97 -6.90 -11.02
N ILE A 84 -18.10 -7.77 -11.55
CA ILE A 84 -18.40 -8.55 -12.77
C ILE A 84 -19.58 -9.48 -12.54
N ALA A 85 -19.59 -10.21 -11.42
CA ALA A 85 -20.67 -11.12 -11.07
C ALA A 85 -22.00 -10.37 -10.92
N GLY A 86 -22.00 -9.25 -10.19
CA GLY A 86 -23.18 -8.40 -10.02
C GLY A 86 -23.72 -7.89 -11.35
N ALA A 87 -22.85 -7.43 -12.26
CA ALA A 87 -23.25 -6.99 -13.59
C ALA A 87 -23.83 -8.15 -14.41
N ALA A 88 -23.18 -9.32 -14.39
CA ALA A 88 -23.63 -10.51 -15.11
C ALA A 88 -24.98 -11.05 -14.60
N THR A 89 -25.32 -10.82 -13.34
CA THR A 89 -26.59 -11.24 -12.72
C THR A 89 -27.64 -10.12 -12.68
N GLY A 90 -27.52 -9.11 -13.53
CA GLY A 90 -28.55 -8.07 -13.72
C GLY A 90 -28.46 -6.87 -12.78
N GLY A 91 -27.35 -6.69 -12.06
CA GLY A 91 -27.18 -5.59 -11.09
C GLY A 91 -27.08 -4.19 -11.70
N ALA A 92 -27.06 -4.08 -13.03
CA ALA A 92 -26.93 -2.83 -13.78
C ALA A 92 -27.82 -2.81 -15.05
N THR A 93 -28.94 -3.55 -15.05
CA THR A 93 -29.84 -3.63 -16.22
C THR A 93 -30.97 -2.62 -16.22
N ASP A 94 -31.34 -2.06 -15.07
CA ASP A 94 -32.37 -1.03 -14.95
C ASP A 94 -31.92 0.24 -15.68
N TYR A 95 -32.85 1.06 -16.19
CA TYR A 95 -32.52 2.38 -16.77
C TYR A 95 -33.07 3.51 -15.89
N PRO A 96 -32.24 4.46 -15.44
CA PRO A 96 -30.78 4.46 -15.57
C PRO A 96 -30.12 3.44 -14.62
N TRP A 97 -29.06 2.77 -15.08
CA TRP A 97 -28.41 1.67 -14.34
C TRP A 97 -27.75 2.08 -13.02
N PHE A 98 -27.51 3.38 -12.86
CA PHE A 98 -26.92 4.01 -11.69
C PHE A 98 -27.97 4.61 -10.74
N SER A 99 -29.27 4.37 -10.98
CA SER A 99 -30.32 4.83 -10.07
C SER A 99 -30.13 4.23 -8.69
N LEU A 100 -30.41 5.02 -7.65
CA LEU A 100 -30.45 4.55 -6.26
C LEU A 100 -31.85 4.10 -5.83
N ASP A 101 -32.86 4.34 -6.68
CA ASP A 101 -34.25 4.01 -6.43
C ASP A 101 -34.57 2.53 -6.74
N GLY A 102 -35.57 1.97 -6.06
CA GLY A 102 -36.02 0.59 -6.23
C GLY A 102 -35.34 -0.41 -5.29
N ASP A 103 -35.52 -1.70 -5.58
CA ASP A 103 -35.12 -2.78 -4.69
C ASP A 103 -33.62 -3.08 -4.75
N TRP A 104 -32.99 -3.14 -3.58
CA TRP A 104 -31.57 -3.47 -3.42
C TRP A 104 -31.33 -4.98 -3.39
N THR A 105 -31.38 -5.59 -4.58
CA THR A 105 -30.99 -7.00 -4.76
C THR A 105 -29.50 -7.21 -4.52
N LEU A 106 -29.07 -8.45 -4.27
CA LEU A 106 -27.65 -8.78 -4.13
C LEU A 106 -26.83 -8.38 -5.36
N SER A 107 -27.40 -8.53 -6.57
CA SER A 107 -26.76 -8.08 -7.82
C SER A 107 -26.54 -6.56 -7.84
N ARG A 108 -27.55 -5.77 -7.47
CA ARG A 108 -27.43 -4.30 -7.40
C ARG A 108 -26.44 -3.87 -6.32
N LEU A 109 -26.47 -4.52 -5.15
CA LEU A 109 -25.52 -4.26 -4.06
C LEU A 109 -24.08 -4.58 -4.48
N ALA A 110 -23.87 -5.67 -5.23
CA ALA A 110 -22.57 -6.03 -5.76
C ALA A 110 -22.03 -4.96 -6.72
N VAL A 111 -22.86 -4.44 -7.63
CA VAL A 111 -22.44 -3.38 -8.57
C VAL A 111 -22.24 -2.04 -7.86
N HIS A 112 -23.29 -1.51 -7.24
CA HIS A 112 -23.28 -0.16 -6.68
C HIS A 112 -22.42 -0.07 -5.42
N GLY A 113 -22.38 -1.13 -4.60
CA GLY A 113 -21.52 -1.18 -3.42
C GLY A 113 -20.04 -1.17 -3.80
N THR A 114 -19.64 -1.96 -4.81
CA THR A 114 -18.23 -1.97 -5.27
C THR A 114 -17.86 -0.65 -5.96
N LEU A 115 -18.73 -0.09 -6.81
CA LEU A 115 -18.51 1.21 -7.43
C LEU A 115 -18.47 2.35 -6.41
N GLY A 116 -19.34 2.30 -5.39
CA GLY A 116 -19.36 3.26 -4.28
C GLY A 116 -18.07 3.23 -3.48
N LEU A 117 -17.57 2.04 -3.12
CA LEU A 117 -16.27 1.88 -2.45
C LEU A 117 -15.10 2.35 -3.32
N MET A 118 -15.14 2.09 -4.62
CA MET A 118 -14.14 2.58 -5.57
C MET A 118 -14.15 4.12 -5.66
N GLY A 119 -15.33 4.72 -5.79
CA GLY A 119 -15.51 6.17 -5.78
C GLY A 119 -15.03 6.80 -4.47
N PHE A 120 -15.36 6.19 -3.34
CA PHE A 120 -14.89 6.61 -2.02
C PHE A 120 -13.35 6.55 -1.91
N TYR A 121 -12.73 5.47 -2.36
CA TYR A 121 -11.27 5.31 -2.38
C TYR A 121 -10.57 6.38 -3.25
N ILE A 122 -11.14 6.69 -4.41
CA ILE A 122 -10.66 7.75 -5.30
C ILE A 122 -10.81 9.11 -4.62
N GLY A 123 -11.97 9.40 -4.03
CA GLY A 123 -12.25 10.64 -3.31
C GLY A 123 -11.29 10.85 -2.14
N LEU A 124 -11.01 9.81 -1.35
CA LEU A 124 -10.02 9.85 -0.27
C LEU A 124 -8.61 10.16 -0.79
N SER A 125 -8.22 9.55 -1.92
CA SER A 125 -6.92 9.78 -2.53
C SER A 125 -6.76 11.22 -3.02
N TRP A 126 -7.80 11.79 -3.63
CA TRP A 126 -7.83 13.20 -4.01
C TRP A 126 -7.80 14.13 -2.81
N LEU A 127 -8.64 13.88 -1.80
CA LEU A 127 -8.69 14.68 -0.58
C LEU A 127 -7.31 14.70 0.08
N GLY A 128 -6.69 13.54 0.29
CA GLY A 128 -5.36 13.42 0.90
C GLY A 128 -4.27 14.16 0.09
N ALA A 129 -4.31 14.06 -1.24
CA ALA A 129 -3.37 14.78 -2.09
C ALA A 129 -3.61 16.29 -2.10
N ALA A 130 -4.88 16.73 -2.02
CA ALA A 130 -5.28 18.14 -2.02
C ALA A 130 -4.93 18.85 -0.71
N ILE A 131 -5.02 18.16 0.44
CA ILE A 131 -4.68 18.75 1.76
C ILE A 131 -3.23 18.50 2.19
N GLY A 132 -2.51 17.60 1.50
CA GLY A 132 -1.14 17.23 1.85
C GLY A 132 -0.15 18.39 1.75
N THR A 133 0.88 18.39 2.60
CA THR A 133 1.88 19.47 2.75
C THR A 133 2.99 19.47 1.70
N SER A 134 2.82 18.75 0.59
CA SER A 134 3.86 18.62 -0.43
C SER A 134 4.17 19.99 -1.07
N PRO A 135 5.44 20.47 -1.04
CA PRO A 135 5.82 21.74 -1.64
C PRO A 135 5.72 21.73 -3.18
N HIS A 136 5.63 20.55 -3.80
CA HIS A 136 5.49 20.36 -5.24
C HIS A 136 4.06 19.95 -5.66
N ARG A 137 3.06 20.23 -4.82
CA ARG A 137 1.66 19.94 -5.14
C ARG A 137 1.18 20.78 -6.32
N SER A 138 0.67 20.13 -7.35
CA SER A 138 0.01 20.73 -8.50
C SER A 138 -1.29 19.99 -8.84
N ILE A 139 -2.15 20.62 -9.66
CA ILE A 139 -3.39 20.00 -10.16
C ILE A 139 -3.10 18.62 -10.77
N GLY A 140 -2.04 18.50 -11.58
CA GLY A 140 -1.63 17.23 -12.18
C GLY A 140 -1.24 16.17 -11.15
N THR A 141 -0.51 16.54 -10.10
CA THR A 141 -0.15 15.58 -9.03
C THR A 141 -1.35 15.13 -8.21
N VAL A 142 -2.33 16.02 -7.98
CA VAL A 142 -3.57 15.69 -7.28
C VAL A 142 -4.42 14.78 -8.16
N ALA A 143 -4.60 15.12 -9.44
CA ALA A 143 -5.38 14.33 -10.38
C ALA A 143 -4.85 12.88 -10.51
N LEU A 144 -3.53 12.71 -10.55
CA LEU A 144 -2.88 11.39 -10.64
C LEU A 144 -2.76 10.64 -9.31
N ALA A 145 -3.12 11.26 -8.18
CA ALA A 145 -2.93 10.67 -6.86
C ALA A 145 -3.62 9.30 -6.69
N PRO A 146 -4.90 9.09 -7.09
CA PRO A 146 -5.55 7.79 -6.95
C PRO A 146 -4.79 6.66 -7.65
N LEU A 147 -4.21 6.92 -8.83
CA LEU A 147 -3.39 5.96 -9.55
C LEU A 147 -2.13 5.59 -8.78
N PHE A 148 -1.36 6.58 -8.31
CA PHE A 148 -0.11 6.30 -7.60
C PHE A 148 -0.33 5.69 -6.21
N VAL A 149 -1.40 6.06 -5.51
CA VAL A 149 -1.81 5.43 -4.25
C VAL A 149 -2.23 3.99 -4.48
N PHE A 150 -3.00 3.71 -5.53
CA PHE A 150 -3.38 2.35 -5.91
C PHE A 150 -2.15 1.49 -6.22
N LEU A 151 -1.24 1.99 -7.06
CA LEU A 151 0.00 1.27 -7.38
C LEU A 151 0.88 1.02 -6.15
N ALA A 152 0.91 1.97 -5.21
CA ALA A 152 1.58 1.80 -3.92
C ALA A 152 0.96 0.69 -3.09
N HIS A 153 -0.34 0.76 -2.81
CA HIS A 153 -1.03 -0.25 -1.99
C HIS A 153 -0.97 -1.64 -2.64
N TRP A 154 -1.14 -1.71 -3.96
CA TRP A 154 -1.02 -2.95 -4.72
C TRP A 154 0.38 -3.56 -4.56
N ALA A 155 1.43 -2.80 -4.90
CA ALA A 155 2.78 -3.32 -4.87
C ALA A 155 3.27 -3.61 -3.44
N TYR A 156 2.95 -2.73 -2.48
CA TYR A 156 3.26 -2.93 -1.06
C TYR A 156 2.57 -4.19 -0.54
N GLY A 157 1.28 -4.37 -0.82
CA GLY A 157 0.51 -5.56 -0.44
C GLY A 157 1.08 -6.84 -1.03
N GLN A 158 1.55 -6.82 -2.29
CA GLN A 158 2.29 -7.94 -2.87
C GLN A 158 3.59 -8.25 -2.10
N GLY A 159 4.30 -7.23 -1.64
CA GLY A 159 5.50 -7.36 -0.79
C GLY A 159 5.18 -8.04 0.54
N VAL A 160 4.10 -7.60 1.20
CA VAL A 160 3.59 -8.18 2.44
C VAL A 160 3.21 -9.65 2.24
N ASN A 161 2.45 -9.97 1.20
CA ASN A 161 2.06 -11.36 0.89
C ASN A 161 3.27 -12.26 0.66
N LYS A 162 4.29 -11.76 -0.05
CA LYS A 162 5.56 -12.48 -0.25
C LYS A 162 6.25 -12.74 1.10
N ALA A 163 6.30 -11.75 1.98
CA ALA A 163 6.93 -11.89 3.29
C ALA A 163 6.15 -12.86 4.18
N TRP A 164 4.82 -12.81 4.23
CA TRP A 164 4.01 -13.77 4.99
C TRP A 164 4.27 -15.20 4.54
N ARG A 165 4.35 -15.45 3.23
CA ARG A 165 4.67 -16.76 2.70
C ARG A 165 6.04 -17.25 3.18
N GLU A 166 7.04 -16.39 3.14
CA GLU A 166 8.40 -16.74 3.57
C GLU A 166 8.52 -16.92 5.09
N ILE A 167 7.88 -16.05 5.87
CA ILE A 167 7.84 -16.16 7.34
C ILE A 167 7.17 -17.47 7.76
N ARG A 168 6.10 -17.89 7.07
CA ARG A 168 5.46 -19.20 7.32
C ARG A 168 6.40 -20.37 7.04
N GLN A 169 7.30 -20.23 6.07
CA GLN A 169 8.25 -21.29 5.67
C GLN A 169 9.53 -21.33 6.52
N THR A 170 10.04 -20.16 6.92
CA THR A 170 11.40 -20.01 7.48
C THR A 170 11.42 -19.40 8.89
N GLY A 171 10.26 -18.98 9.40
CA GLY A 171 10.15 -18.39 10.74
C GLY A 171 11.00 -17.13 10.91
N GLY A 172 11.84 -17.13 11.95
CA GLY A 172 12.74 -16.02 12.28
C GLY A 172 13.92 -15.84 11.32
N ALA A 173 14.16 -16.81 10.43
CA ALA A 173 15.22 -16.74 9.41
C ALA A 173 14.78 -16.04 8.11
N ALA A 174 13.51 -15.61 8.01
CA ALA A 174 13.01 -14.88 6.84
C ALA A 174 13.90 -13.67 6.51
N GLY A 175 14.25 -13.50 5.24
CA GLY A 175 15.09 -12.41 4.75
C GLY A 175 16.57 -12.43 5.16
N VAL A 176 17.04 -13.45 5.90
CA VAL A 176 18.47 -13.59 6.23
C VAL A 176 19.26 -13.94 4.96
N GLY A 177 20.36 -13.23 4.72
CA GLY A 177 21.24 -13.44 3.56
C GLY A 177 20.73 -12.89 2.22
N ARG A 178 19.56 -12.25 2.18
CA ARG A 178 18.98 -11.69 0.95
C ARG A 178 19.27 -10.21 0.75
N GLN A 179 20.26 -9.88 -0.06
CA GLN A 179 20.50 -8.50 -0.47
C GLN A 179 19.39 -8.01 -1.40
N ILE A 180 18.56 -7.07 -0.91
CA ILE A 180 17.61 -6.29 -1.72
C ILE A 180 18.31 -4.96 -2.05
N ASP A 181 19.51 -5.05 -2.64
CA ASP A 181 20.13 -3.87 -3.26
C ASP A 181 19.65 -3.84 -4.71
N ASP A 182 19.14 -2.68 -5.12
CA ASP A 182 18.73 -2.42 -6.50
C ASP A 182 19.92 -2.00 -7.38
N ARG A 183 21.13 -1.91 -6.82
CA ARG A 183 22.35 -1.50 -7.52
C ARG A 183 23.34 -2.66 -7.58
N GLU A 184 23.73 -3.00 -8.80
CA GLU A 184 25.05 -3.60 -9.02
C GLU A 184 26.08 -2.50 -8.75
N ARG A 185 26.88 -2.69 -7.70
CA ARG A 185 28.03 -1.83 -7.45
C ARG A 185 29.17 -2.43 -8.27
N THR A 186 29.34 -1.95 -9.49
CA THR A 186 30.60 -2.15 -10.22
C THR A 186 31.71 -1.49 -9.42
N LEU A 187 32.74 -2.28 -9.08
CA LEU A 187 33.99 -1.80 -8.50
C LEU A 187 34.72 -0.87 -9.48
#